data_AF-A0A2G9QMD4-F1
#
_entry.id   AF-A0A2G9QMD4-F1
#
_cell.length_a   1.000
_cell.length_b   1.000
_cell.length_c   1.000
_cell.angle_alpha   90.00
_cell.angle_beta   90.00
_cell.angle_gamma   90.00
#
_symmetry.space_group_name_H-M   'P 1'
#
loop_
_entity.id
_entity.type
_entity.pdbx_description
1 polymer ?
#
loop_
_entity_poly.entity_id
_entity_poly.type
_entity_poly.pdbx_seq_one_letter_code
_entity_poly.pdbx_strand_id
1 'polypeptide(L)' 'MKDGVYGEEQRETVFPFQDGSDTMVCFKYEQDKILVQLPAGKHFSFPIRFPIEEISYLSVVELQLKSIILK' A
#
# COMPACT_ATOMS: atom_id res chain seq x y z
N MET A 1 7.19 -6.78 -9.14
CA MET A 1 7.62 -7.91 -9.98
C MET A 1 8.43 -7.34 -11.12
N LYS A 2 9.61 -7.89 -11.43
CA LYS A 2 10.38 -7.52 -12.61
C LYS A 2 10.56 -8.79 -13.43
N ASP A 3 10.16 -8.76 -14.70
CA ASP A 3 10.26 -9.91 -15.61
C ASP A 3 9.64 -11.21 -15.08
N GLY A 4 8.47 -11.11 -14.41
CA GLY A 4 7.81 -12.29 -13.84
C GLY A 4 8.30 -12.72 -12.45
N VAL A 5 9.30 -12.03 -11.88
CA VAL A 5 9.96 -12.45 -10.63
C VAL A 5 9.69 -11.45 -9.50
N TYR A 6 9.39 -11.97 -8.30
CA TYR A 6 9.26 -11.17 -7.08
C TYR A 6 10.63 -10.70 -6.58
N GLY A 7 10.68 -9.50 -6.01
CA GLY A 7 11.88 -9.01 -5.31
C GLY A 7 11.88 -9.42 -3.84
N GLU A 8 12.79 -8.84 -3.05
CA GLU A 8 12.86 -9.08 -1.61
C GLU A 8 11.56 -8.70 -0.88
N GLU A 9 11.10 -9.55 0.02
CA GLU A 9 9.92 -9.28 0.85
C GLU A 9 10.26 -8.29 1.96
N GLN A 10 9.42 -7.27 2.12
CA GLN A 10 9.40 -6.43 3.32
C GLN A 10 8.23 -6.90 4.19
N ARG A 11 8.51 -7.37 5.42
CA ARG A 11 7.52 -7.97 6.31
C ARG A 11 7.32 -7.09 7.55
N GLU A 12 6.12 -6.53 7.67
CA GLU A 12 5.72 -5.77 8.84
C GLU A 12 5.16 -6.72 9.92
N THR A 13 5.48 -6.46 11.19
CA THR A 13 5.01 -7.29 12.31
C THR A 13 3.66 -6.82 12.87
N VAL A 14 3.23 -5.61 12.50
CA VAL A 14 1.99 -5.00 12.98
C VAL A 14 0.86 -5.28 12.00
N PHE A 15 -0.20 -5.92 12.47
CA PHE A 15 -1.39 -6.23 11.68
C PHE A 15 -2.63 -5.55 12.29
N PRO A 16 -2.95 -4.30 11.88
CA PRO A 16 -4.03 -3.51 12.47
C PRO A 16 -5.37 -3.69 11.75
N PHE A 17 -5.59 -4.85 11.11
CA PHE A 17 -6.85 -5.17 10.43
C PHE A 17 -7.67 -6.12 11.29
N GLN A 18 -8.98 -5.89 11.34
CA GLN A 18 -9.93 -6.73 12.05
C GLN A 18 -11.01 -7.20 11.08
N ASP A 19 -11.27 -8.50 11.07
CA ASP A 19 -12.31 -9.10 10.23
C ASP A 19 -13.70 -8.50 10.55
N GLY A 20 -14.49 -8.30 9.50
CA GLY A 20 -15.82 -7.67 9.58
C GLY A 20 -15.83 -6.17 9.92
N SER A 21 -14.67 -5.53 10.10
CA SER A 21 -14.57 -4.09 10.39
C SER A 21 -14.25 -3.26 9.15
N ASP A 22 -14.67 -2.00 9.18
CA ASP A 22 -14.26 -1.02 8.17
C ASP A 22 -12.84 -0.56 8.43
N THR A 23 -12.08 -0.37 7.35
CA THR A 23 -10.71 0.12 7.42
C THR A 23 -10.46 1.17 6.35
N MET A 24 -9.45 2.01 6.59
CA MET A 24 -8.92 2.96 5.63
C MET A 24 -7.40 2.82 5.61
N VAL A 25 -6.85 2.71 4.41
CA VAL A 25 -5.41 2.72 4.16
C VAL A 25 -5.11 3.90 3.26
N CYS A 26 -4.18 4.74 3.66
CA CYS A 26 -3.76 5.89 2.86
C CYS A 26 -2.36 5.64 2.31
N PHE A 27 -2.18 5.91 1.02
CA PHE A 27 -0.89 5.84 0.34
C PHE A 27 -0.46 7.25 -0.01
N LYS A 28 0.74 7.64 0.42
CA LYS A 28 1.35 8.92 0.07
C LYS A 28 2.64 8.66 -0.67
N TYR A 29 2.71 9.13 -1.91
CA TYR A 29 3.93 9.09 -2.70
C TYR A 29 4.90 10.17 -2.22
N GLU A 30 6.15 9.79 -2.01
CA GLU A 30 7.28 10.68 -1.76
C GLU A 30 8.39 10.35 -2.76
N GLN A 31 9.48 11.14 -2.77
CA GLN A 31 10.48 11.08 -3.84
C GLN A 31 11.09 9.68 -4.07
N ASP A 32 11.32 8.91 -3.00
CA ASP A 32 12.01 7.61 -3.02
C ASP A 32 11.20 6.47 -2.38
N LYS A 33 9.99 6.76 -1.89
CA LYS A 33 9.17 5.81 -1.14
C LYS A 33 7.68 6.12 -1.20
N ILE A 34 6.89 5.12 -0.85
CA ILE A 34 5.47 5.23 -0.57
C ILE A 34 5.31 5.11 0.94
N LEU A 35 4.78 6.15 1.57
CA LEU A 35 4.34 6.08 2.97
C LEU A 35 2.94 5.46 3.01
N VAL A 36 2.81 4.33 3.68
CA VAL A 36 1.55 3.62 3.89
C VAL A 36 1.07 3.91 5.30
N GLN A 37 -0.07 4.56 5.42
CA GLN A 37 -0.75 4.82 6.69
C GLN A 37 -1.83 3.76 6.87
N LEU A 38 -1.71 3.01 7.95
CA LEU A 38 -2.63 1.98 8.39
C LEU A 38 -3.58 2.54 9.46
N PRO A 39 -4.66 1.81 9.80
CA PRO A 39 -5.51 2.14 10.94
C PRO A 39 -4.73 2.34 12.24
N ALA A 40 -5.36 3.03 13.19
CA ALA A 40 -4.81 3.32 14.52
C ALA A 40 -3.46 4.09 14.51
N GLY A 41 -3.20 4.86 13.45
CA GLY A 41 -2.01 5.72 13.33
C GLY A 41 -0.70 4.96 13.08
N LYS A 42 -0.78 3.65 12.79
CA LYS A 42 0.38 2.86 12.39
C LYS A 42 0.78 3.21 10.96
N HIS A 43 2.06 3.17 10.66
CA HIS A 43 2.56 3.43 9.31
C HIS A 43 3.85 2.66 9.06
N PHE A 44 4.13 2.43 7.79
CA PHE A 44 5.42 1.94 7.30
C PHE A 44 5.73 2.60 5.96
N SER A 45 6.98 2.54 5.53
CA SER A 45 7.40 3.03 4.21
C SER A 45 7.83 1.87 3.33
N PHE A 46 7.45 1.93 2.05
CA PHE A 46 7.90 0.97 1.04
C PHE A 46 8.73 1.70 -0.03
N PRO A 47 9.93 1.22 -0.39
CA PRO A 47 10.80 1.93 -1.33
C PRO A 47 10.27 1.85 -2.77
N ILE A 48 10.50 2.90 -3.55
CA ILE A 48 10.28 2.89 -4.99
C ILE A 48 11.40 2.04 -5.64
N ARG A 49 11.05 0.85 -6.14
CA ARG A 49 12.02 -0.13 -6.67
C ARG A 49 12.30 0.00 -8.17
N PHE A 50 11.61 0.91 -8.84
CA PHE A 50 11.74 1.19 -10.26
C PHE A 50 11.34 2.64 -10.50
N PRO A 51 11.88 3.33 -11.51
CA PRO A 51 11.43 4.67 -11.87
C PRO A 51 9.92 4.67 -12.17
N ILE A 52 9.16 5.51 -11.47
CA ILE A 52 7.71 5.68 -11.65
C ILE A 52 7.46 7.16 -11.87
N GLU A 53 6.89 7.50 -13.03
CA GLU A 53 6.42 8.86 -13.33
C GLU A 53 4.93 9.00 -12.99
N GLU A 54 4.15 7.95 -13.22
CA GLU A 54 2.70 7.91 -12.99
C GLU A 54 2.26 6.52 -12.54
N ILE A 55 1.25 6.46 -11.67
CA ILE A 55 0.52 5.24 -11.32
C ILE A 55 -0.83 5.27 -12.03
N SER A 56 -0.94 4.55 -13.16
CA SER A 56 -2.15 4.53 -14.00
C SER A 56 -3.12 3.38 -13.69
N TYR A 57 -2.76 2.50 -12.74
CA TYR A 57 -3.53 1.31 -12.41
C TYR A 57 -3.50 1.01 -10.91
N LEU A 58 -4.67 0.65 -10.37
CA LEU A 58 -4.86 0.19 -9.00
C LEU A 58 -5.67 -1.11 -9.00
N SER A 59 -5.25 -2.07 -8.18
CA SER A 59 -5.97 -3.32 -7.96
C SER A 59 -6.12 -3.57 -6.47
N VAL A 60 -7.31 -4.02 -6.06
CA VAL A 60 -7.65 -4.39 -4.69
C VAL A 60 -8.25 -5.79 -4.74
N VAL A 61 -7.66 -6.72 -3.99
CA VAL A 61 -8.10 -8.12 -3.90
C VAL A 61 -8.35 -8.44 -2.43
N GLU A 62 -9.29 -9.35 -2.15
CA GLU A 62 -9.62 -9.84 -0.80
C GLU A 62 -10.22 -8.79 0.16
N LEU A 63 -10.59 -7.60 -0.33
CA LEU A 63 -11.31 -6.58 0.43
C LEU A 63 -12.61 -6.19 -0.28
N GLN A 64 -13.66 -5.93 0.51
CA GLN A 64 -14.86 -5.28 -0.01
C GLN A 64 -14.59 -3.77 -0.13
N LEU A 65 -14.35 -3.32 -1.36
CA LEU A 65 -14.07 -1.91 -1.62
C LEU A 65 -15.31 -1.04 -1.37
N LYS A 66 -15.17 -0.01 -0.53
CA LYS A 66 -16.23 1.00 -0.29
C LYS A 66 -16.01 2.28 -1.10
N SER A 67 -14.79 2.81 -1.10
CA SER A 67 -14.45 4.03 -1.83
C SER A 67 -12.97 4.12 -2.13
N ILE A 68 -12.62 4.89 -3.16
CA ILE A 68 -11.26 5.32 -3.48
C ILE A 68 -11.31 6.84 -3.61
N ILE A 69 -10.36 7.52 -2.97
CA ILE A 69 -10.25 8.98 -3.01
C ILE A 69 -8.83 9.33 -3.42
N LEU A 70 -8.69 10.08 -4.51
CA LEU A 70 -7.44 10.67 -4.96
C LEU A 70 -7.43 12.15 -4.52
N LYS A 71 -6.34 12.59 -3.90
CA LYS A 71 -6.14 13.96 -3.42
C LYS A 71 -4.90 14.58 -4.03
#